data_AF-A0A815R6L1-F1
#
_entry.id   AF-A0A815R6L1-F1
#
_cell.length_a   1.000
_cell.length_b   1.000
_cell.length_c   1.000
_cell.angle_alpha   90.00
_cell.angle_beta   90.00
_cell.angle_gamma   90.00
#
_symmetry.space_group_name_H-M   'P 1'
#
loop_
_entity.id
_entity.type
_entity.pdbx_description
1 polymer ?
#
loop_
_entity_poly.entity_id
_entity_poly.type
_entity_poly.pdbx_seq_one_letter_code
_entity_poly.pdbx_strand_id
1 'polypeptide(L)'
;MSVEDLLQKDLKMAVGSKIRIAVSSLPTDITCEEFINKLKTMKDIENFLQKNDNADAVIILSVKNDNDGPSRQLGLFVQKFEYINKLNSYIRQDTHGLDLQERPIPINQARLKLFNQKNVQASSDEILSIMEQYVKNFDQ
;
A
#
# COMPACT_ATOMS: atom_id res chain seq x y z
N MET A 1 -14.47 -14.18 -0.20
CA MET A 1 -13.83 -13.07 -0.94
C MET A 1 -12.35 -13.36 -0.99
N SER A 2 -11.76 -13.45 -2.18
CA SER A 2 -10.32 -13.70 -2.35
C SER A 2 -9.50 -12.41 -2.14
N VAL A 3 -8.18 -12.54 -2.00
CA VAL A 3 -7.25 -11.39 -1.97
C VAL A 3 -7.38 -10.55 -3.24
N GLU A 4 -7.52 -11.22 -4.38
CA GLU A 4 -7.69 -10.59 -5.69
C GLU A 4 -8.99 -9.78 -5.73
N ASP A 5 -10.12 -10.35 -5.28
CA ASP A 5 -11.41 -9.64 -5.24
C ASP A 5 -11.35 -8.37 -4.37
N LEU A 6 -10.61 -8.43 -3.25
CA LEU A 6 -10.46 -7.31 -2.33
C LEU A 6 -9.63 -6.18 -2.93
N LEU A 7 -8.54 -6.52 -3.61
CA LEU A 7 -7.60 -5.53 -4.15
C LEU A 7 -7.99 -4.99 -5.53
N GLN A 8 -8.74 -5.75 -6.33
CA GLN A 8 -9.10 -5.35 -7.70
C GLN A 8 -10.15 -4.24 -7.74
N LYS A 9 -10.99 -4.12 -6.70
CA LYS A 9 -12.20 -3.29 -6.71
C LYS A 9 -11.95 -1.80 -6.94
N ASP A 10 -10.87 -1.26 -6.35
CA ASP A 10 -10.43 0.14 -6.52
C ASP A 10 -8.95 0.16 -6.87
N LEU A 11 -8.54 -0.71 -7.80
CA LEU A 11 -7.16 -0.78 -8.26
C LEU A 11 -6.82 0.37 -9.20
N LYS A 12 -5.77 1.11 -8.86
CA LYS A 12 -5.13 2.14 -9.67
C LYS A 12 -3.65 1.83 -9.82
N MET A 13 -3.02 2.36 -10.87
CA MET A 13 -1.63 2.04 -11.20
C MET A 13 -0.81 3.31 -11.43
N ALA A 14 0.31 3.44 -10.73
CA ALA A 14 1.38 4.37 -11.06
C ALA A 14 2.47 3.62 -11.85
N VAL A 15 2.68 4.02 -13.10
CA VAL A 15 3.54 3.30 -14.06
C VAL A 15 4.73 4.19 -14.46
N GLY A 16 5.94 3.75 -14.11
CA GLY A 16 7.21 4.27 -14.64
C GLY A 16 7.88 3.27 -15.58
N SER A 17 8.99 3.67 -16.19
CA SER A 17 9.76 2.81 -17.10
C SER A 17 10.47 1.66 -16.38
N LYS A 18 10.91 1.89 -15.13
CA LYS A 18 11.65 0.91 -14.31
C LYS A 18 10.81 0.25 -13.21
N ILE A 19 9.76 0.92 -12.73
CA ILE A 19 8.96 0.45 -11.59
C ILE A 19 7.47 0.71 -11.80
N ARG A 20 6.64 -0.23 -11.34
CA ARG A 20 5.17 -0.17 -11.37
C ARG A 20 4.61 -0.34 -9.98
N ILE A 21 3.69 0.52 -9.57
CA ILE A 21 3.12 0.50 -8.22
C ILE A 21 1.60 0.47 -8.33
N ALA A 22 1.00 -0.58 -7.77
CA ALA A 22 -0.43 -0.66 -7.57
C ALA A 22 -0.85 0.16 -6.36
N VAL A 23 -2.00 0.84 -6.44
CA VAL A 23 -2.65 1.53 -5.32
C VAL A 23 -4.07 0.99 -5.26
N SER A 24 -4.46 0.43 -4.11
CA SER A 24 -5.76 -0.20 -3.93
C SER A 24 -6.38 0.20 -2.59
N SER A 25 -7.71 0.34 -2.58
CA SER A 25 -8.49 0.59 -1.37
C SER A 25 -9.28 -0.66 -0.99
N LEU A 26 -9.17 -1.09 0.27
CA LEU A 26 -9.99 -2.15 0.85
C LEU A 26 -11.42 -1.66 1.12
N PRO A 27 -12.40 -2.59 1.16
CA PRO A 27 -13.73 -2.30 1.69
C PRO A 27 -13.70 -1.68 3.09
N THR A 28 -14.68 -0.84 3.41
CA THR A 28 -14.76 -0.06 4.66
C THR A 28 -14.87 -0.91 5.94
N ASP A 29 -15.21 -2.18 5.80
CA ASP A 29 -15.33 -3.17 6.87
C ASP A 29 -14.04 -3.99 7.08
N ILE A 30 -12.97 -3.69 6.35
CA ILE A 30 -11.71 -4.44 6.41
C ILE A 30 -10.54 -3.48 6.57
N THR A 31 -9.82 -3.63 7.68
CA THR A 31 -8.56 -2.93 7.92
C THR A 31 -7.39 -3.61 7.19
N CYS A 32 -6.33 -2.86 6.92
CA CYS A 32 -5.07 -3.41 6.41
C CYS A 32 -4.53 -4.47 7.37
N GLU A 33 -4.60 -4.25 8.68
CA GLU A 33 -4.20 -5.22 9.71
C GLU A 33 -4.98 -6.55 9.59
N GLU A 34 -6.31 -6.51 9.49
CA GLU A 34 -7.13 -7.71 9.30
C GLU A 34 -6.85 -8.40 7.98
N PHE A 35 -6.67 -7.64 6.90
CA PHE A 35 -6.29 -8.17 5.60
C PHE A 35 -4.95 -8.92 5.68
N ILE A 36 -3.94 -8.31 6.28
CA ILE A 36 -2.60 -8.88 6.45
C ILE A 36 -2.64 -10.14 7.31
N ASN A 37 -3.40 -10.12 8.41
CA ASN A 37 -3.54 -11.27 9.30
C ASN A 37 -4.28 -12.45 8.64
N LYS A 38 -5.13 -12.19 7.64
CA LYS A 38 -5.79 -13.23 6.83
C LYS A 38 -4.85 -13.86 5.79
N LEU A 39 -3.73 -13.20 5.44
CA LEU A 39 -2.75 -13.75 4.51
C LEU A 39 -2.00 -14.92 5.16
N LYS A 40 -2.36 -16.14 4.76
CA LYS A 40 -1.62 -17.34 5.16
C LYS A 40 -0.19 -17.32 4.61
N THR A 41 -0.01 -16.75 3.42
CA THR A 41 1.29 -16.59 2.77
C THR A 41 1.30 -15.29 1.96
N MET A 42 2.49 -14.79 1.63
CA MET A 42 2.64 -13.63 0.74
C MET A 42 2.40 -13.96 -0.73
N LYS A 43 2.26 -15.25 -1.09
CA LYS A 43 2.08 -15.69 -2.48
C LYS A 43 0.82 -15.11 -3.12
N ASP A 44 -0.24 -14.93 -2.33
CA ASP A 44 -1.50 -14.39 -2.87
C ASP A 44 -1.31 -12.93 -3.34
N ILE A 45 -0.57 -12.11 -2.59
CA ILE A 45 -0.21 -10.76 -3.02
C ILE A 45 0.77 -10.81 -4.20
N GLU A 46 1.79 -11.66 -4.15
CA GLU A 46 2.76 -11.79 -5.25
C GLU A 46 2.08 -12.17 -6.57
N ASN A 47 1.17 -13.14 -6.53
CA ASN A 47 0.38 -13.57 -7.68
C ASN A 47 -0.53 -12.44 -8.18
N PHE A 48 -1.16 -11.70 -7.26
CA PHE A 48 -1.96 -10.53 -7.61
C PHE A 48 -1.14 -9.49 -8.37
N LEU A 49 0.08 -9.18 -7.91
CA LEU A 49 0.95 -8.22 -8.60
C LEU A 49 1.43 -8.72 -9.97
N GLN A 50 1.78 -10.00 -10.08
CA GLN A 50 2.17 -10.60 -11.36
C GLN A 50 1.04 -10.51 -12.40
N LYS A 51 -0.20 -10.76 -11.98
CA LYS A 51 -1.38 -10.66 -12.86
C LYS A 51 -1.73 -9.23 -13.25
N ASN A 52 -1.46 -8.26 -12.38
CA ASN A 52 -1.80 -6.85 -12.59
C ASN A 52 -0.57 -6.07 -13.08
N ASP A 53 -0.27 -6.25 -14.37
CA ASP A 53 0.81 -5.57 -15.09
C ASP A 53 2.22 -5.78 -14.50
N ASN A 54 2.45 -6.92 -13.85
CA ASN A 54 3.72 -7.22 -13.18
C ASN A 54 4.16 -6.07 -12.25
N ALA A 55 3.23 -5.59 -11.41
CA ALA A 55 3.52 -4.54 -10.44
C ALA A 55 4.67 -4.95 -9.49
N ASP A 56 5.57 -4.02 -9.17
CA ASP A 56 6.68 -4.27 -8.27
C ASP A 56 6.30 -4.07 -6.80
N ALA A 57 5.22 -3.30 -6.55
CA ALA A 57 4.71 -3.01 -5.22
C ALA A 57 3.20 -2.76 -5.24
N VAL A 58 2.56 -2.86 -4.08
CA VAL A 58 1.20 -2.39 -3.85
C VAL A 58 1.11 -1.57 -2.58
N ILE A 59 0.43 -0.43 -2.69
CA ILE A 59 -0.08 0.36 -1.57
C ILE A 59 -1.54 -0.03 -1.35
N ILE A 60 -1.87 -0.39 -0.12
CA ILE A 60 -3.20 -0.82 0.29
C ILE A 60 -3.71 0.19 1.32
N LEU A 61 -4.87 0.78 1.05
CA LEU A 61 -5.51 1.74 1.94
C LEU A 61 -6.73 1.11 2.56
N SER A 62 -6.96 1.36 3.85
CA SER A 62 -8.23 1.06 4.50
C SER A 62 -8.67 2.24 5.34
N VAL A 63 -9.99 2.39 5.45
CA VAL A 63 -10.63 3.37 6.32
C VAL A 63 -11.50 2.61 7.30
N LYS A 64 -11.29 2.83 8.58
CA LYS A 64 -12.11 2.29 9.65
C LYS A 64 -12.82 3.43 10.35
N ASN A 65 -14.14 3.41 10.36
CA ASN A 65 -14.93 4.36 11.11
C ASN A 65 -15.16 3.78 12.51
N ASP A 66 -14.40 4.28 13.49
CA ASP A 66 -14.59 3.96 14.90
C ASP A 66 -15.41 5.06 15.59
N ASN A 67 -15.78 4.82 16.86
CA ASN A 67 -16.52 5.79 17.67
C ASN A 67 -15.76 7.13 17.84
N ASP A 68 -14.42 7.08 17.77
CA ASP A 68 -13.54 8.25 17.88
C ASP A 68 -13.31 8.98 16.53
N GLY A 69 -13.98 8.52 15.46
CA GLY A 69 -13.88 9.09 14.12
C GLY A 69 -13.23 8.15 13.09
N PRO A 70 -13.08 8.61 11.84
CA PRO A 70 -12.41 7.84 10.81
C PRO A 70 -10.92 7.69 11.15
N SER A 71 -10.41 6.47 11.01
CA SER A 71 -8.97 6.18 11.05
C SER A 71 -8.56 5.56 9.72
N ARG A 72 -7.35 5.87 9.25
CA ARG A 72 -6.79 5.31 8.02
C ARG A 72 -5.58 4.44 8.33
N GLN A 73 -5.47 3.33 7.63
CA GLN A 73 -4.26 2.52 7.61
C GLN A 73 -3.72 2.41 6.18
N LEU A 74 -2.40 2.35 6.09
CA LEU A 74 -1.68 2.15 4.85
C LEU A 74 -0.80 0.92 4.98
N GLY A 75 -1.01 -0.05 4.09
CA GLY A 75 -0.13 -1.19 3.88
C GLY A 75 0.76 -0.93 2.67
N LEU A 76 2.05 -1.23 2.78
CA LEU A 76 3.00 -1.24 1.66
C LEU A 76 3.55 -2.66 1.55
N PHE A 77 3.34 -3.29 0.40
CA PHE A 77 4.02 -4.54 0.05
C PHE A 77 4.90 -4.32 -1.17
N VAL A 78 6.12 -4.85 -1.12
CA VAL A 78 7.08 -4.74 -2.22
C VAL A 78 7.55 -6.14 -2.61
N GLN A 79 7.48 -6.47 -3.89
CA GLN A 79 7.89 -7.78 -4.39
C GLN A 79 9.42 -7.94 -4.34
N LYS A 80 10.16 -6.92 -4.78
CA LYS A 80 11.63 -6.90 -4.86
C LYS A 80 12.26 -6.18 -3.65
N PHE A 81 13.15 -6.87 -2.93
CA PHE A 81 13.78 -6.34 -1.72
C PHE A 81 14.53 -5.01 -1.93
N GLU A 82 15.11 -4.80 -3.11
CA GLU A 82 15.85 -3.58 -3.45
C GLU A 82 15.00 -2.30 -3.41
N TYR A 83 13.68 -2.39 -3.57
CA TYR A 83 12.80 -1.23 -3.58
C TYR A 83 12.21 -0.91 -2.20
N ILE A 84 12.27 -1.82 -1.23
CA ILE A 84 11.63 -1.65 0.09
C ILE A 84 12.08 -0.37 0.76
N ASN A 85 13.38 -0.20 0.94
CA ASN A 85 13.91 0.96 1.68
C ASN A 85 13.66 2.27 0.93
N LYS A 86 13.74 2.26 -0.41
CA LYS A 86 13.50 3.45 -1.23
C LYS A 86 12.03 3.88 -1.17
N LEU A 87 11.10 2.94 -1.36
CA LEU A 87 9.66 3.20 -1.30
C LEU A 87 9.20 3.58 0.10
N ASN A 88 9.66 2.85 1.12
CA ASN A 88 9.34 3.13 2.52
C ASN A 88 9.84 4.52 2.95
N SER A 89 11.07 4.89 2.60
CA SER A 89 11.60 6.22 2.91
C SER A 89 10.88 7.32 2.14
N TYR A 90 10.52 7.07 0.88
CA TYR A 90 9.80 8.05 0.07
C TYR A 90 8.41 8.32 0.59
N ILE A 91 7.58 7.29 0.80
CA ILE A 91 6.19 7.47 1.25
C ILE A 91 6.09 8.11 2.64
N ARG A 92 7.15 8.03 3.44
CA ARG A 92 7.24 8.62 4.78
C ARG A 92 7.78 10.06 4.79
N GLN A 93 8.08 10.65 3.65
CA GLN A 93 8.53 12.05 3.62
C GLN A 93 7.40 12.98 4.08
N ASP A 94 7.71 13.87 5.03
CA ASP A 94 6.76 14.83 5.60
C ASP A 94 6.13 15.73 4.52
N THR A 95 6.86 15.98 3.43
CA THR A 95 6.41 16.76 2.26
C THR A 95 5.16 16.19 1.60
N HIS A 96 4.87 14.90 1.79
CA HIS A 96 3.65 14.26 1.29
C HIS A 96 2.44 14.47 2.20
N GLY A 97 2.64 14.96 3.43
CA GLY A 97 1.56 15.28 4.35
C GLY A 97 0.76 14.07 4.84
N LEU A 98 1.27 12.84 4.70
CA LEU A 98 0.53 11.63 5.08
C LEU A 98 0.52 11.36 6.59
N ASP A 99 1.53 11.86 7.32
CA ASP A 99 1.73 11.65 8.77
C ASP A 99 1.60 10.17 9.15
N LEU A 100 2.57 9.37 8.65
CA LEU A 100 2.58 7.92 8.78
C LEU A 100 3.32 7.47 10.04
N GLN A 101 2.63 6.71 10.88
CA GLN A 101 3.22 6.02 12.03
C GLN A 101 3.29 4.52 11.78
N GLU A 102 4.52 3.98 11.68
CA GLU A 102 4.74 2.54 11.43
C GLU A 102 4.18 1.69 12.58
N ARG A 103 3.52 0.60 12.21
CA ARG A 103 2.99 -0.41 13.12
C ARG A 103 3.86 -1.66 13.08
N PRO A 104 3.95 -2.38 14.21
CA PRO A 104 4.56 -3.70 14.21
C PRO A 104 3.77 -4.65 13.30
N ILE A 105 4.51 -5.53 12.62
CA ILE A 105 3.97 -6.61 11.79
C ILE A 105 4.62 -7.93 12.20
N PRO A 106 4.03 -9.09 11.87
CA PRO A 106 4.65 -10.39 12.14
C PRO A 106 6.06 -10.49 11.55
N ILE A 107 7.00 -11.08 12.30
CA ILE A 107 8.45 -11.16 11.98
C ILE A 107 8.72 -11.75 10.58
N ASN A 108 7.84 -12.62 10.08
CA ASN A 108 8.02 -13.32 8.80
C ASN A 108 7.53 -12.53 7.57
N GLN A 109 7.24 -11.24 7.72
CA GLN A 109 6.66 -10.38 6.66
C GLN A 109 7.54 -9.16 6.35
N ALA A 110 8.87 -9.32 6.27
CA ALA A 110 9.83 -8.23 6.07
C ALA A 110 9.60 -7.35 4.81
N ARG A 111 8.88 -7.86 3.81
CA ARG A 111 8.51 -7.14 2.57
C ARG A 111 7.24 -6.30 2.69
N LEU A 112 6.57 -6.41 3.84
CA LEU A 112 5.39 -5.66 4.15
C LEU A 112 5.75 -4.57 5.17
N LYS A 113 5.03 -3.46 5.10
CA LYS A 113 5.00 -2.41 6.09
C LYS A 113 3.55 -2.01 6.32
N LEU A 114 3.22 -1.68 7.57
CA LEU A 114 1.90 -1.23 7.95
C LEU A 114 2.04 0.09 8.69
N PHE A 115 1.16 1.04 8.41
CA PHE A 115 1.17 2.36 9.00
C PHE A 115 -0.24 2.74 9.45
N ASN A 116 -0.34 3.44 10.58
CA ASN A 116 -1.46 4.34 10.82
C ASN A 116 -1.19 5.63 10.06
N GLN A 117 -2.18 6.12 9.32
CA GLN A 117 -2.13 7.38 8.60
C GLN A 117 -2.97 8.40 9.37
N LYS A 118 -2.29 9.34 10.04
CA LYS A 118 -2.97 10.33 10.90
C LYS A 118 -3.65 11.42 10.08
N ASN A 119 -3.13 11.75 8.90
CA ASN A 119 -3.85 12.61 7.97
C ASN A 119 -4.96 11.81 7.26
N VAL A 120 -6.15 11.80 7.85
CA VAL A 120 -7.31 11.09 7.32
C VAL A 120 -7.92 11.73 6.07
N GLN A 121 -7.50 12.94 5.69
CA GLN A 121 -7.94 13.58 4.45
C GLN A 121 -7.22 13.01 3.24
N ALA A 122 -6.00 12.51 3.41
CA ALA A 122 -5.23 11.90 2.33
C ALA A 122 -5.90 10.60 1.80
N SER A 123 -6.43 10.70 0.59
CA SER A 123 -7.23 9.73 -0.15
C SER A 123 -6.38 8.81 -1.04
N SER A 124 -7.02 7.82 -1.68
CA SER A 124 -6.33 6.95 -2.64
C SER A 124 -5.81 7.71 -3.87
N ASP A 125 -6.44 8.83 -4.24
CA ASP A 125 -5.99 9.70 -5.34
C ASP A 125 -4.76 10.53 -4.98
N GLU A 126 -4.66 11.00 -3.73
CA GLU A 126 -3.45 11.68 -3.25
C GLU A 126 -2.27 10.70 -3.16
N ILE A 127 -2.51 9.50 -2.64
CA ILE A 127 -1.50 8.44 -2.62
C ILE A 127 -1.06 8.06 -4.04
N LEU A 128 -2.01 7.91 -4.97
CA LEU A 128 -1.69 7.66 -6.37
C LEU A 128 -0.82 8.78 -6.95
N SER A 129 -1.17 10.05 -6.72
CA SER A 129 -0.40 11.20 -7.19
C SER A 129 1.04 11.21 -6.64
N ILE A 130 1.23 10.86 -5.36
CA ILE A 130 2.54 10.71 -4.74
C ILE A 130 3.34 9.58 -5.40
N MET A 131 2.70 8.43 -5.68
CA MET A 131 3.34 7.30 -6.36
C MET A 131 3.66 7.61 -7.83
N GLU A 132 2.82 8.34 -8.54
CA GLU A 132 3.10 8.80 -9.90
C GLU A 132 4.33 9.72 -9.96
N GLN A 133 4.51 10.58 -8.96
CA GLN A 133 5.74 11.37 -8.83
C GLN A 133 6.95 10.49 -8.53
N TYR A 134 6.80 9.48 -7.67
CA TYR A 134 7.87 8.55 -7.36
C TYR A 134 8.37 7.83 -8.61
N VAL A 135 7.46 7.20 -9.37
CA VAL A 135 7.85 6.38 -10.52
C VAL A 135 8.47 7.23 -11.63
N LYS A 136 8.03 8.48 -11.81
CA LYS A 136 8.65 9.43 -12.76
C LYS A 136 10.07 9.82 -12.35
N ASN A 137 10.31 10.06 -11.06
CA ASN A 137 11.64 10.43 -10.56
C ASN A 137 12.60 9.23 -10.50
N PHE A 138 12.08 8.01 -10.37
CA PHE A 138 12.88 6.79 -10.36
C PHE A 138 13.51 6.47 -11.73
N ASP A 139 12.92 7.00 -12.80
CA ASP A 139 13.41 6.82 -14.17
C ASP A 139 14.63 7.70 -14.48
N GLN A 140 14.80 8.82 -13.77
CA GLN A 140 15.94 9.74 -13.87
C GLN A 140 17.20 9.19 -13.20
#